data_AF-A0A948FHA8-F1
#
_entry.id   AF-A0A948FHA8-F1
#
_cell.length_a   1.000
_cell.length_b   1.000
_cell.length_c   1.000
_cell.angle_alpha   90.00
_cell.angle_beta   90.00
_cell.angle_gamma   90.00
#
_symmetry.space_group_name_H-M   'P 1'
#
loop_
_entity.id
_entity.type
_entity.pdbx_description
1 polymer ?
#
loop_
_entity_poly.entity_id
_entity_poly.type
_entity_poly.pdbx_seq_one_letter_code
_entity_poly.pdbx_strand_id
1 'polypeptide(L)'
;MSYHYKSNVAIGRLPLVHIAIGRDSEGEKVVPVAVLAVGGHAYGVIAIGWVANGLFTFAWTGIGLVFGIGQFMAGGLSIGQFSFGIYSLGQFAVGVFPFGQWALGFMGFGAGGWVYRQYKWLPDFILNLDWHQALLRFEHLAPKVMIVVVFSIAGLFLFSLLIAQLRESIDFLSGWRKKRHNADQEEDKKPGSKRVKNK
;
A
#
# COMPACT_ATOMS: atom_id res chain seq x y z
N MET A 1 -0.80 26.16 -0.39
CA MET A 1 0.10 26.06 -1.55
C MET A 1 -0.28 24.80 -2.30
N SER A 2 -0.69 24.90 -3.56
CA SER A 2 -0.97 23.74 -4.43
C SER A 2 0.10 23.67 -5.52
N TYR A 3 0.56 22.47 -5.84
CA TYR A 3 1.54 22.22 -6.90
C TYR A 3 1.04 21.11 -7.79
N HIS A 4 0.72 21.44 -9.04
CA HIS A 4 0.27 20.51 -10.06
C HIS A 4 1.24 20.51 -11.22
N TYR A 5 1.74 19.34 -11.57
CA TYR A 5 2.56 19.13 -12.74
C TYR A 5 2.10 17.87 -13.48
N LYS A 6 1.89 18.00 -14.79
CA LYS A 6 1.49 16.90 -15.66
C LYS A 6 2.38 16.91 -16.90
N SER A 7 2.96 15.77 -17.23
CA SER A 7 3.80 15.63 -18.42
C SER A 7 2.97 15.69 -19.69
N ASN A 8 3.53 16.31 -20.74
CA ASN A 8 2.94 16.31 -22.09
C ASN A 8 3.04 14.93 -22.77
N VAL A 9 4.03 14.13 -22.38
CA VAL A 9 4.19 12.75 -22.88
C VAL A 9 3.20 11.85 -22.15
N ALA A 10 2.49 11.01 -22.91
CA ALA A 10 1.56 10.02 -22.40
C ALA A 10 1.90 8.64 -22.97
N ILE A 11 1.80 7.60 -22.14
CA ILE A 11 1.87 6.21 -22.56
C ILE A 11 0.44 5.66 -22.58
N GLY A 12 -0.07 5.42 -23.79
CA GLY A 12 -1.48 5.07 -23.99
C GLY A 12 -2.40 6.22 -23.60
N ARG A 13 -3.25 6.01 -22.59
CA ARG A 13 -4.23 7.00 -22.09
C ARG A 13 -3.79 7.66 -20.76
N LEU A 14 -2.60 7.34 -20.26
CA LEU A 14 -2.07 7.86 -19.00
C LEU A 14 -0.88 8.80 -19.26
N PRO A 15 -0.82 9.98 -18.60
CA PRO A 15 0.39 10.81 -18.65
C PRO A 15 1.57 10.03 -18.05
N LEU A 16 2.76 10.29 -18.56
CA LEU A 16 3.99 9.66 -18.06
C LEU A 16 4.22 10.04 -16.60
N VAL A 17 4.07 11.32 -16.26
CA VAL A 17 4.25 11.84 -14.90
C VAL A 17 3.08 12.75 -14.53
N HIS A 18 2.54 12.54 -13.34
CA HIS A 18 1.55 13.44 -12.74
C HIS A 18 1.89 13.62 -11.26
N ILE A 19 2.27 14.84 -10.91
CA ILE A 19 2.57 15.25 -9.53
C ILE A 19 1.45 16.20 -9.12
N ALA A 20 0.76 15.89 -8.04
CA ALA A 20 -0.27 16.76 -7.50
C ALA A 20 -0.23 16.78 -5.97
N ILE A 21 0.00 17.96 -5.42
CA ILE A 21 0.04 18.22 -3.98
C ILE A 21 -0.92 19.36 -3.69
N GLY A 22 -1.90 19.11 -2.83
CA GLY A 22 -2.88 20.09 -2.40
C GLY A 22 -4.25 19.92 -3.04
N ARG A 23 -4.98 21.03 -3.11
CA ARG A 23 -6.34 21.11 -3.65
C ARG A 23 -6.34 21.96 -4.91
N ASP A 24 -7.30 21.71 -5.80
CA ASP A 24 -7.53 22.52 -6.99
C ASP A 24 -8.07 23.91 -6.64
N SER A 25 -8.16 24.80 -7.62
CA SER A 25 -8.76 26.14 -7.47
C SER A 25 -10.21 26.10 -6.97
N GLU A 26 -10.90 24.98 -7.20
CA GLU A 26 -12.27 24.73 -6.73
C GLU A 26 -12.32 24.11 -5.31
N GLY A 27 -11.16 23.87 -4.68
CA GLY A 27 -11.06 23.29 -3.34
C GLY A 27 -11.08 21.75 -3.29
N GLU A 28 -11.21 21.10 -4.45
CA GLU A 28 -11.25 19.64 -4.55
C GLU A 28 -9.86 19.01 -4.41
N LYS A 29 -9.77 17.81 -3.81
CA LYS A 29 -8.51 17.06 -3.72
C LYS A 29 -8.09 16.58 -5.11
N VAL A 30 -6.89 16.94 -5.56
CA VAL A 30 -6.37 16.44 -6.83
C VAL A 30 -5.68 15.10 -6.62
N VAL A 31 -6.15 14.11 -7.38
CA VAL A 31 -5.66 12.72 -7.33
C VAL A 31 -4.81 12.47 -8.57
N PRO A 32 -3.47 12.38 -8.45
CA PRO A 32 -2.61 12.09 -9.59
C PRO A 32 -2.81 10.66 -10.09
N VAL A 33 -3.21 10.55 -11.36
CA VAL A 33 -3.31 9.28 -12.10
C VAL A 33 -2.34 9.30 -13.28
N ALA A 34 -1.31 8.44 -13.26
CA ALA A 34 -0.21 8.44 -14.24
C ALA A 34 0.57 7.12 -14.27
N VAL A 35 1.55 7.01 -15.18
CA VAL A 35 2.57 5.96 -15.08
C VAL A 35 3.42 6.18 -13.83
N LEU A 36 3.94 7.39 -13.63
CA LEU A 36 4.55 7.86 -12.38
C LEU A 36 3.64 8.88 -11.70
N ALA A 37 3.00 8.47 -10.61
CA ALA A 37 2.07 9.31 -9.85
C ALA A 37 2.67 9.68 -8.48
N VAL A 38 2.71 10.98 -8.16
CA VAL A 38 3.22 11.48 -6.87
C VAL A 38 2.21 12.43 -6.25
N GLY A 39 1.74 12.13 -5.05
CA GLY A 39 0.82 13.02 -4.34
C GLY A 39 0.31 12.46 -3.03
N GLY A 40 -0.65 13.15 -2.41
CA GLY A 40 -1.28 12.65 -1.17
C GLY A 40 -2.00 11.32 -1.38
N HIS A 41 -2.77 11.21 -2.48
CA HIS A 41 -3.49 10.01 -2.91
C HIS A 41 -3.11 9.70 -4.36
N ALA A 42 -2.19 8.77 -4.59
CA ALA A 42 -1.63 8.52 -5.93
C ALA A 42 -2.10 7.18 -6.53
N TYR A 43 -2.39 7.16 -7.83
CA TYR A 43 -2.72 5.94 -8.57
C TYR A 43 -1.85 5.81 -9.82
N GLY A 44 -1.15 4.70 -9.99
CA GLY A 44 -0.30 4.55 -11.17
C GLY A 44 0.42 3.22 -11.33
N VAL A 45 1.35 3.16 -12.27
CA VAL A 45 2.28 2.02 -12.37
C VAL A 45 3.28 2.11 -11.23
N ILE A 46 3.92 3.27 -11.08
CA ILE A 46 4.75 3.65 -9.95
C ILE A 46 3.99 4.76 -9.19
N ALA A 47 3.57 4.46 -7.96
CA ALA A 47 2.78 5.37 -7.15
C ALA A 47 3.51 5.71 -5.84
N ILE A 48 3.66 7.01 -5.56
CA ILE A 48 4.34 7.53 -4.37
C ILE A 48 3.39 8.48 -3.65
N GLY A 49 3.15 8.23 -2.36
CA GLY A 49 2.26 9.11 -1.58
C GLY A 49 2.10 8.72 -0.12
N TRP A 50 1.28 9.47 0.61
CA TRP A 50 0.80 9.00 1.93
C TRP A 50 -0.08 7.77 1.76
N VAL A 51 -0.96 7.88 0.77
CA VAL A 51 -1.85 6.86 0.30
C VAL A 51 -1.53 6.64 -1.18
N ALA A 52 -1.21 5.40 -1.56
CA ALA A 52 -0.95 5.12 -2.97
C ALA A 52 -1.36 3.70 -3.38
N ASN A 53 -1.79 3.56 -4.62
CA ASN A 53 -2.14 2.27 -5.21
C ASN A 53 -1.51 2.15 -6.60
N GLY A 54 -0.84 1.03 -6.85
CA GLY A 54 -0.17 0.83 -8.12
C GLY A 54 0.43 -0.54 -8.30
N LEU A 55 1.23 -0.68 -9.36
CA LEU A 55 2.00 -1.90 -9.61
C LEU A 55 3.21 -1.95 -8.66
N PHE A 56 3.91 -0.83 -8.56
CA PHE A 56 4.99 -0.53 -7.63
C PHE A 56 4.55 0.64 -6.75
N THR A 57 4.50 0.43 -5.44
CA THR A 57 3.91 1.40 -4.51
C THR A 57 4.88 1.73 -3.38
N PHE A 58 5.11 3.02 -3.16
CA PHE A 58 5.87 3.55 -2.03
C PHE A 58 4.98 4.51 -1.24
N ALA A 59 4.41 4.01 -0.15
CA ALA A 59 3.47 4.80 0.63
C ALA A 59 3.41 4.42 2.09
N TRP A 60 2.83 5.27 2.93
CA TRP A 60 2.53 4.89 4.31
C TRP A 60 1.51 3.76 4.33
N THR A 61 0.44 3.93 3.55
CA THR A 61 -0.66 2.98 3.40
C THR A 61 -0.92 2.78 1.92
N GLY A 62 -0.97 1.53 1.45
CA GLY A 62 -1.19 1.31 0.03
C GLY A 62 -1.33 -0.13 -0.43
N ILE A 63 -1.58 -0.25 -1.74
CA ILE A 63 -1.60 -1.53 -2.47
C ILE A 63 -0.55 -1.47 -3.57
N GLY A 64 0.42 -2.39 -3.54
CA GLY A 64 1.42 -2.62 -4.58
C GLY A 64 1.21 -3.98 -5.22
N LEU A 65 0.49 -4.05 -6.34
CA LEU A 65 0.09 -5.32 -6.96
C LEU A 65 1.26 -6.28 -7.18
N VAL A 66 2.40 -5.77 -7.65
CA VAL A 66 3.64 -6.55 -7.75
C VAL A 66 4.51 -6.31 -6.54
N PHE A 67 4.75 -5.04 -6.19
CA PHE A 67 5.65 -4.67 -5.11
C PHE A 67 5.14 -3.46 -4.34
N GLY A 68 5.20 -3.53 -3.01
CA GLY A 68 4.86 -2.40 -2.16
C GLY A 68 5.77 -2.30 -0.95
N ILE A 69 6.17 -1.07 -0.60
CA ILE A 69 6.82 -0.76 0.68
C ILE A 69 6.01 0.30 1.42
N GLY A 70 5.69 0.01 2.68
CA GLY A 70 4.98 0.95 3.54
C GLY A 70 4.84 0.50 4.97
N GLN A 71 4.04 1.22 5.75
CA GLN A 71 3.66 0.79 7.09
C GLN A 71 2.55 -0.27 7.03
N PHE A 72 1.55 -0.02 6.18
CA PHE A 72 0.42 -0.88 5.89
C PHE A 72 0.38 -1.16 4.39
N MET A 73 0.81 -2.36 4.01
CA MET A 73 1.01 -2.66 2.60
C MET A 73 0.39 -3.99 2.23
N ALA A 74 -0.40 -3.97 1.15
CA ALA A 74 -0.90 -5.17 0.50
C ALA A 74 -0.28 -5.33 -0.89
N GLY A 75 0.08 -6.55 -1.31
CA GLY A 75 0.71 -6.74 -2.62
C GLY A 75 1.14 -8.16 -2.95
N GLY A 76 1.72 -8.35 -4.13
CA GLY A 76 2.39 -9.61 -4.47
C GLY A 76 3.59 -9.85 -3.56
N LEU A 77 4.55 -8.91 -3.58
CA LEU A 77 5.63 -8.76 -2.61
C LEU A 77 5.37 -7.49 -1.80
N SER A 78 5.05 -7.62 -0.52
CA SER A 78 4.82 -6.48 0.36
C SER A 78 5.82 -6.44 1.50
N ILE A 79 6.33 -5.25 1.79
CA ILE A 79 7.22 -4.98 2.92
C ILE A 79 6.58 -3.90 3.78
N GLY A 80 6.40 -4.19 5.06
CA GLY A 80 5.88 -3.21 5.99
C GLY A 80 5.65 -3.73 7.39
N GLN A 81 5.34 -2.85 8.35
CA GLN A 81 5.06 -3.31 9.71
C GLN A 81 3.84 -4.25 9.73
N PHE A 82 2.81 -3.92 8.96
CA PHE A 82 1.68 -4.78 8.62
C PHE A 82 1.71 -5.05 7.13
N SER A 83 2.09 -6.28 6.79
CA SER A 83 2.30 -6.71 5.41
C SER A 83 1.30 -7.82 5.08
N PHE A 84 0.63 -7.67 3.93
CA PHE A 84 -0.32 -8.64 3.39
C PHE A 84 0.10 -8.99 1.96
N GLY A 85 0.20 -10.27 1.60
CA GLY A 85 0.59 -10.61 0.23
C GLY A 85 0.88 -12.07 -0.05
N ILE A 86 1.43 -12.36 -1.23
CA ILE A 86 1.95 -13.70 -1.52
C ILE A 86 3.26 -13.87 -0.75
N TYR A 87 4.18 -12.94 -0.94
CA TYR A 87 5.40 -12.79 -0.15
C TYR A 87 5.22 -11.56 0.74
N SER A 88 5.20 -11.78 2.04
CA SER A 88 4.91 -10.75 3.03
C SER A 88 6.08 -10.64 3.99
N LEU A 89 6.70 -9.47 4.07
CA LEU A 89 7.80 -9.19 4.99
C LEU A 89 7.36 -8.10 5.97
N GLY A 90 7.31 -8.43 7.26
CA GLY A 90 6.84 -7.47 8.24
C GLY A 90 6.91 -7.92 9.68
N GLN A 91 6.56 -7.04 10.62
CA GLN A 91 6.40 -7.45 12.02
C GLN A 91 5.18 -8.38 12.15
N PHE A 92 4.08 -7.99 11.51
CA PHE A 92 2.89 -8.79 11.27
C PHE A 92 2.81 -9.08 9.78
N ALA A 93 3.10 -10.32 9.41
CA ALA A 93 3.16 -10.78 8.03
C ALA A 93 2.05 -11.79 7.77
N VAL A 94 1.19 -11.52 6.79
CA VAL A 94 0.11 -12.40 6.39
C VAL A 94 0.25 -12.75 4.91
N GLY A 95 0.33 -14.04 4.59
CA GLY A 95 0.49 -14.44 3.20
C GLY A 95 0.68 -15.92 2.94
N VAL A 96 1.02 -16.27 1.70
CA VAL A 96 1.42 -17.65 1.38
C VAL A 96 2.79 -17.94 1.97
N PHE A 97 3.72 -17.01 1.77
CA PHE A 97 5.09 -17.00 2.27
C PHE A 97 5.36 -15.78 3.18
N PRO A 98 4.86 -15.80 4.43
CA PRO A 98 5.09 -14.71 5.39
C PRO A 98 6.46 -14.83 6.08
N PHE A 99 7.13 -13.71 6.25
CA PHE A 99 8.39 -13.53 6.97
C PHE A 99 8.19 -12.43 8.01
N GLY A 100 8.12 -12.80 9.29
CA GLY A 100 7.85 -11.82 10.33
C GLY A 100 7.93 -12.32 11.75
N GLN A 101 7.84 -11.41 12.74
CA GLN A 101 7.78 -11.82 14.14
C GLN A 101 6.51 -12.64 14.41
N TRP A 102 5.39 -12.15 13.88
CA TRP A 102 4.10 -12.82 13.86
C TRP A 102 3.72 -13.13 12.40
N ALA A 103 3.83 -14.40 12.04
CA ALA A 103 3.57 -14.87 10.68
C ALA A 103 2.26 -15.68 10.63
N LEU A 104 1.37 -15.34 9.69
CA LEU A 104 0.14 -16.08 9.42
C LEU A 104 0.13 -16.52 7.96
N GLY A 105 0.12 -17.83 7.69
CA GLY A 105 0.21 -18.30 6.32
C GLY A 105 0.40 -19.79 6.12
N PHE A 106 0.78 -20.16 4.89
CA PHE A 106 1.02 -21.55 4.54
C PHE A 106 2.44 -22.00 4.90
N MET A 107 3.45 -21.30 4.39
CA MET A 107 4.86 -21.66 4.60
C MET A 107 5.66 -20.40 4.93
N GLY A 108 6.08 -20.26 6.18
CA GLY A 108 6.54 -18.98 6.68
C GLY A 108 7.55 -19.09 7.79
N PHE A 109 8.25 -17.99 7.99
CA PHE A 109 9.33 -17.86 8.94
C PHE A 109 8.96 -16.82 9.99
N GLY A 110 8.92 -17.25 11.25
CA GLY A 110 8.57 -16.35 12.35
C GLY A 110 8.67 -16.94 13.73
N ALA A 111 8.77 -16.05 14.72
CA ALA A 111 8.89 -16.40 16.14
C ALA A 111 7.55 -16.88 16.71
N GLY A 112 6.45 -16.26 16.29
CA GLY A 112 5.08 -16.62 16.65
C GLY A 112 4.14 -16.57 15.45
N GLY A 113 2.91 -17.03 15.66
CA GLY A 113 1.86 -17.06 14.64
C GLY A 113 1.52 -18.47 14.14
N TRP A 114 0.45 -18.55 13.36
CA TRP A 114 -0.10 -19.79 12.83
C TRP A 114 0.34 -19.96 11.38
N VAL A 115 1.31 -20.86 11.17
CA VAL A 115 1.79 -21.23 9.85
C VAL A 115 1.70 -22.74 9.71
N TYR A 116 1.13 -23.24 8.60
CA TYR A 116 0.97 -24.68 8.38
C TYR A 116 2.33 -25.41 8.40
N ARG A 117 3.35 -24.82 7.78
CA ARG A 117 4.74 -25.28 7.84
C ARG A 117 5.65 -24.16 8.37
N GLN A 118 5.78 -24.11 9.70
CA GLN A 118 6.58 -23.09 10.38
C GLN A 118 8.06 -23.45 10.40
N TYR A 119 8.89 -22.53 9.90
CA TYR A 119 10.34 -22.61 10.02
C TYR A 119 10.82 -21.58 11.04
N LYS A 120 11.49 -22.06 12.09
CA LYS A 120 12.16 -21.18 13.06
C LYS A 120 13.47 -20.70 12.44
N TRP A 121 13.48 -19.49 11.89
CA TRP A 121 14.69 -18.86 11.35
C TRP A 121 15.38 -17.86 12.29
N LEU A 122 14.82 -17.59 13.48
CA LEU A 122 15.54 -16.73 14.43
C LEU A 122 16.72 -17.54 14.98
N PRO A 123 17.96 -17.01 14.95
CA PRO A 123 19.04 -17.62 15.69
C PRO A 123 18.62 -17.75 17.15
N ASP A 124 19.00 -18.86 17.77
CA ASP A 124 18.70 -19.15 19.18
C ASP A 124 19.05 -17.97 20.09
N PHE A 125 19.96 -17.07 19.68
CA PHE A 125 20.23 -15.79 20.34
C PHE A 125 19.00 -14.93 20.69
N ILE A 126 17.90 -14.95 19.92
CA ILE A 126 16.69 -14.16 20.23
C ILE A 126 15.70 -14.96 21.10
N LEU A 127 15.75 -16.30 21.05
CA LEU A 127 14.94 -17.23 21.86
C LEU A 127 15.58 -17.53 23.24
N ASN A 128 16.92 -17.58 23.29
CA ASN A 128 17.80 -17.67 24.46
C ASN A 128 18.31 -16.30 24.91
N LEU A 129 17.85 -15.21 24.28
CA LEU A 129 17.83 -13.93 24.99
C LEU A 129 16.92 -14.22 26.17
N ASP A 130 17.53 -14.33 27.35
CA ASP A 130 16.94 -14.93 28.54
C ASP A 130 15.79 -14.05 29.02
N TRP A 131 14.66 -14.09 28.31
CA TRP A 131 13.61 -13.10 28.47
C TRP A 131 13.08 -13.19 29.88
N HIS A 132 13.06 -14.37 30.50
CA HIS A 132 12.70 -14.54 31.91
C HIS A 132 13.70 -13.90 32.89
N GLN A 133 15.01 -14.00 32.66
CA GLN A 133 16.04 -13.35 33.51
C GLN A 133 16.22 -11.86 33.20
N ALA A 134 16.02 -11.43 31.95
CA ALA A 134 15.92 -10.04 31.56
C ALA A 134 14.62 -9.43 32.13
N LEU A 135 13.48 -10.15 32.07
CA LEU A 135 12.17 -9.75 32.61
C LEU A 135 12.22 -9.49 34.12
N LEU A 136 12.96 -10.31 34.88
CA LEU A 136 13.09 -10.15 36.33
C LEU A 136 14.08 -9.03 36.73
N ARG A 137 15.01 -8.64 35.85
CA ARG A 137 15.91 -7.48 36.06
C ARG A 137 15.31 -6.13 35.65
N PHE A 138 14.08 -6.10 35.12
CA PHE A 138 13.39 -4.88 34.65
C PHE A 138 12.16 -4.55 35.53
N GLU A 139 12.36 -4.34 36.83
CA GLU A 139 11.34 -4.03 37.86
C GLU A 139 10.47 -2.77 37.65
N HIS A 140 10.56 -2.07 36.51
CA HIS A 140 9.73 -0.89 36.22
C HIS A 140 8.88 -1.13 34.98
N LEU A 141 7.87 -1.99 35.16
CA LEU A 141 7.07 -2.67 34.13
C LEU A 141 5.93 -1.83 33.50
N ALA A 142 5.81 -0.54 33.78
CA ALA A 142 4.76 0.32 33.20
C ALA A 142 4.94 0.66 31.69
N PRO A 143 6.15 0.88 31.14
CA PRO A 143 6.31 1.35 29.76
C PRO A 143 6.15 0.27 28.69
N LYS A 144 6.51 -0.99 28.97
CA LYS A 144 6.71 -2.01 27.91
C LYS A 144 5.40 -2.71 27.49
N VAL A 145 4.51 -3.00 28.45
CA VAL A 145 3.14 -3.48 28.15
C VAL A 145 2.36 -2.36 27.45
N MET A 146 2.53 -1.13 27.91
CA MET A 146 1.96 0.04 27.27
C MET A 146 2.46 0.19 25.83
N ILE A 147 3.74 -0.03 25.54
CA ILE A 147 4.25 -0.05 24.15
C ILE A 147 3.49 -1.09 23.32
N VAL A 148 3.45 -2.36 23.72
CA VAL A 148 2.76 -3.40 22.94
C VAL A 148 1.27 -3.09 22.75
N VAL A 149 0.58 -2.63 23.79
CA VAL A 149 -0.83 -2.24 23.76
C VAL A 149 -1.05 -1.01 22.87
N VAL A 150 -0.22 0.03 23.00
CA VAL A 150 -0.26 1.23 22.16
C VAL A 150 0.01 0.88 20.70
N PHE A 151 0.98 0.02 20.41
CA PHE A 151 1.25 -0.46 19.06
C PHE A 151 0.11 -1.32 18.50
N SER A 152 -0.60 -2.08 19.35
CA SER A 152 -1.75 -2.88 18.94
C SER A 152 -2.98 -2.01 18.67
N ILE A 153 -3.26 -1.02 19.54
CA ILE A 153 -4.33 -0.03 19.36
C ILE A 153 -4.04 0.85 18.15
N ALA A 154 -2.82 1.35 18.00
CA ALA A 154 -2.38 2.10 16.82
C ALA A 154 -2.44 1.22 15.57
N GLY A 155 -2.08 -0.05 15.68
CA GLY A 155 -2.21 -1.04 14.60
C GLY A 155 -3.67 -1.20 14.14
N LEU A 156 -4.61 -1.38 15.07
CA LEU A 156 -6.05 -1.47 14.78
C LEU A 156 -6.61 -0.16 14.20
N PHE A 157 -6.19 0.98 14.73
CA PHE A 157 -6.59 2.30 14.21
C PHE A 157 -6.08 2.52 12.78
N LEU A 158 -4.82 2.21 12.51
CA LEU A 158 -4.25 2.35 11.18
C LEU A 158 -4.80 1.27 10.22
N PHE A 159 -5.17 0.09 10.72
CA PHE A 159 -5.88 -0.93 9.94
C PHE A 159 -7.29 -0.47 9.55
N SER A 160 -8.02 0.21 10.44
CA SER A 160 -9.32 0.82 10.08
C SER A 160 -9.14 1.92 9.03
N LEU A 161 -8.06 2.69 9.09
CA LEU A 161 -7.69 3.63 8.01
C LEU A 161 -7.36 2.91 6.70
N LEU A 162 -6.70 1.75 6.73
CA LEU A 162 -6.47 0.94 5.53
C LEU A 162 -7.80 0.45 4.93
N ILE A 163 -8.76 0.02 5.74
CA ILE A 163 -10.10 -0.35 5.26
C ILE A 163 -10.82 0.85 4.66
N ALA A 164 -10.80 1.99 5.34
CA ALA A 164 -11.35 3.24 4.82
C ALA A 164 -10.70 3.61 3.48
N GLN A 165 -9.39 3.44 3.38
CA GLN A 165 -8.63 3.67 2.17
C GLN A 165 -9.03 2.72 1.03
N LEU A 166 -9.20 1.42 1.32
CA LEU A 166 -9.68 0.46 0.34
C LEU A 166 -11.06 0.86 -0.18
N ARG A 167 -11.95 1.29 0.71
CA ARG A 167 -13.28 1.77 0.35
C ARG A 167 -13.22 3.00 -0.55
N GLU A 168 -12.43 4.02 -0.19
CA GLU A 168 -12.22 5.21 -1.03
C GLU A 168 -11.63 4.85 -2.40
N SER A 169 -10.69 3.89 -2.43
CA SER A 169 -10.07 3.43 -3.67
C SER A 169 -11.08 2.73 -4.58
N ILE A 170 -11.98 1.91 -4.02
CA ILE A 170 -13.07 1.25 -4.76
C ILE A 170 -14.07 2.29 -5.28
N ASP A 171 -14.48 3.24 -4.43
CA ASP A 171 -15.40 4.31 -4.80
C ASP A 171 -14.81 5.16 -5.95
N PHE A 172 -13.52 5.52 -5.85
CA PHE A 172 -12.78 6.23 -6.89
C PHE A 172 -12.71 5.43 -8.20
N LEU A 173 -12.32 4.16 -8.13
CA LEU A 173 -12.22 3.29 -9.31
C LEU A 173 -13.58 3.09 -9.99
N SER A 174 -14.66 2.94 -9.22
CA SER A 174 -16.02 2.79 -9.75
C SER A 174 -16.49 4.06 -10.47
N GLY A 175 -16.28 5.23 -9.88
CA GLY A 175 -16.61 6.53 -10.46
C GLY A 175 -15.77 6.80 -11.71
N TRP A 176 -14.47 6.51 -11.66
CA TRP A 176 -13.58 6.68 -12.80
C TRP A 176 -13.93 5.73 -13.96
N ARG A 177 -14.27 4.47 -13.66
CA ARG A 177 -14.74 3.51 -14.67
C ARG A 177 -16.03 3.97 -15.34
N LYS A 178 -16.99 4.52 -14.59
CA LYS A 178 -18.24 5.07 -15.13
C LYS A 178 -18.00 6.28 -16.03
N LYS A 179 -17.16 7.23 -15.60
CA LYS A 179 -16.75 8.38 -16.43
C LYS A 179 -16.08 7.91 -17.73
N ARG A 180 -15.23 6.88 -17.67
CA ARG A 180 -14.58 6.32 -18.86
C ARG A 180 -15.55 5.64 -19.82
N HIS A 181 -16.47 4.80 -19.32
CA HIS A 181 -17.50 4.20 -20.19
C HIS A 181 -18.36 5.26 -20.89
N ASN A 182 -18.71 6.35 -20.21
CA ASN A 182 -19.45 7.44 -20.82
C ASN A 182 -18.62 8.17 -21.90
N ALA A 183 -17.34 8.42 -21.64
CA ALA A 183 -16.45 9.08 -22.61
C ALA A 183 -16.23 8.22 -23.87
N ASP A 184 -16.03 6.90 -23.72
CA ASP A 184 -15.91 5.99 -24.86
C ASP A 184 -17.23 5.95 -25.67
N GLN A 185 -18.41 5.99 -25.01
CA GLN A 185 -19.70 6.09 -25.71
C GLN A 185 -19.92 7.42 -26.43
N GLU A 186 -19.40 8.53 -25.90
CA GLU A 186 -19.42 9.84 -26.58
C GLU A 186 -18.44 9.88 -27.76
N GLU A 187 -17.30 9.20 -27.66
CA GLU A 187 -16.32 9.08 -28.75
C GLU A 187 -16.89 8.24 -29.91
N ASP A 188 -17.56 7.12 -29.61
CA ASP A 188 -18.25 6.27 -30.61
C ASP A 188 -19.45 6.97 -31.29
N LYS A 189 -20.08 7.94 -30.63
CA LYS A 189 -21.19 8.74 -31.18
C LYS A 189 -20.73 9.90 -32.07
N LYS A 190 -19.43 10.21 -32.14
CA LYS A 190 -18.92 11.27 -33.04
C LYS A 190 -18.70 10.70 -34.45
N PRO A 191 -19.45 11.15 -35.47
CA PRO A 191 -19.21 10.71 -36.84
C PRO A 191 -17.93 11.39 -37.37
N GLY A 192 -16.90 10.58 -37.65
CA GLY A 192 -15.79 10.99 -38.53
C GLY A 192 -14.50 11.44 -37.83
N SER A 193 -13.63 10.47 -37.53
CA SER A 193 -12.18 10.68 -37.56
C SER A 193 -11.53 9.38 -38.05
N LYS A 194 -11.72 9.09 -39.34
CA LYS A 194 -10.86 8.13 -40.04
C LYS A 194 -9.43 8.67 -39.92
N ARG A 195 -8.61 8.00 -39.08
CA ARG A 195 -7.16 8.15 -39.05
C ARG A 195 -6.65 8.10 -40.49
N VAL A 196 -6.15 9.23 -40.98
CA VAL A 196 -5.24 9.27 -42.11
C VAL A 196 -4.03 8.44 -41.70
N LYS A 197 -3.94 7.22 -42.24
CA LYS A 197 -2.71 6.44 -42.23
C LYS A 197 -1.73 7.19 -43.13
N ASN A 198 -0.80 7.94 -42.55
CA ASN A 198 0.35 8.42 -43.29
C ASN A 198 1.19 7.19 -43.70
N LYS A 199 1.37 7.06 -45.01
CA LYS A 199 2.36 6.21 -45.67
C LYS A 199 3.78 6.68 -45.33
#